data_AF-A0A543JRB3-F1
#
_entry.id   AF-A0A543JRB3-F1
#
_cell.length_a   1.000
_cell.length_b   1.000
_cell.length_c   1.000
_cell.angle_alpha   90.00
_cell.angle_beta   90.00
_cell.angle_gamma   90.00
#
_symmetry.space_group_name_H-M   'P 1'
#
loop_
_entity.id
_entity.type
_entity.pdbx_description
1 polymer ?
#
loop_
_entity_poly.entity_id
_entity_poly.type
_entity_poly.pdbx_seq_one_letter_code
_entity_poly.pdbx_strand_id
1 'polypeptide(L)'
;MEPAKKTRTTTTTRKRGTAKKTPDKGKRSVDVGLAKRKRKEKDVAPVNVSDDLRIARESWTGDDRDRWAEESGKADRRMLKALQGEGGKGEAEEEPSPFKPMPLAVPVSVDPEQRGTQRMVASATDLMDIKALQEMRPDVYGKLTVNQVWALVAAERKGELQHEKDLRASEARLQKLNAEFKTTYEPEDLPAILKALRARRLASNFFFSVPPGRNIGVDKGGDTLLDLLMADDEGRFRNVWETGTSQASVDPGPRGGAEERFGYAAALKRTAGTPLSLFGGQFATEPTPAPFDDADTSPQAVERRRLQKEYPNYVQPREMPKYAAAVGPSQVYGVSGRYGSSVIYWKQDIDWRTTRSPGDSWSNDMLQSGMAFVSANYPESIFAHTDPYIARVAAAEATGFKRDPVLGAKVEEQGGLDVYNYIEAQIHGDLSWHDVDVIVLNHGKYGGISGTIEVTLADAKKDAAKLMRFAEENGYGFTVEIGRKFHG
;
A
#
# COMPACT_ATOMS: atom_id res chain seq x y z
N MET A 1 38.80 10.87 61.27
CA MET A 1 37.57 11.55 60.83
C MET A 1 37.93 12.43 59.64
N GLU A 2 37.45 12.02 58.47
CA GLU A 2 37.78 12.53 57.14
C GLU A 2 37.13 13.88 56.79
N PRO A 3 37.64 14.60 55.77
CA PRO A 3 37.46 16.04 55.65
C PRO A 3 36.24 16.49 54.83
N ALA A 4 35.84 17.74 55.10
CA ALA A 4 34.77 18.48 54.46
C ALA A 4 34.90 18.59 52.93
N LYS A 5 33.87 18.17 52.20
CA LYS A 5 33.72 18.36 50.76
C LYS A 5 33.27 19.79 50.45
N LYS A 6 34.10 20.53 49.72
CA LYS A 6 33.77 21.80 49.06
C LYS A 6 32.92 21.53 47.82
N THR A 7 31.69 22.03 47.77
CA THR A 7 30.88 22.14 46.55
C THR A 7 31.23 23.43 45.82
N ARG A 8 31.60 23.30 44.54
CA ARG A 8 31.99 24.39 43.65
C ARG A 8 30.84 24.63 42.67
N THR A 9 30.12 25.72 42.86
CA THR A 9 29.04 26.19 41.98
C THR A 9 29.63 27.05 40.88
N THR A 10 29.59 26.61 39.63
CA THR A 10 29.97 27.42 38.46
C THR A 10 28.75 28.10 37.88
N THR A 11 28.64 29.41 38.11
CA THR A 11 27.65 30.30 37.49
C THR A 11 28.25 30.92 36.22
N THR A 12 27.86 30.41 35.06
CA THR A 12 28.30 30.96 33.77
C THR A 12 27.42 32.16 33.41
N THR A 13 27.95 33.37 33.64
CA THR A 13 27.31 34.64 33.29
C THR A 13 27.66 34.98 31.84
N ARG A 14 26.70 34.88 30.90
CA ARG A 14 26.92 35.26 29.49
C ARG A 14 26.53 36.73 29.29
N LYS A 15 27.54 37.58 29.10
CA LYS A 15 27.39 39.02 28.81
C LYS A 15 26.68 39.25 27.47
N ARG A 16 25.64 40.09 27.50
CA ARG A 16 25.04 40.75 26.34
C ARG A 16 26.05 41.78 25.78
N GLY A 17 26.39 41.64 24.51
CA GLY A 17 27.10 42.64 23.73
C GLY A 17 26.17 43.19 22.65
N THR A 18 25.77 44.45 22.80
CA THR A 18 25.06 45.25 21.80
C THR A 18 26.08 45.85 20.82
N ALA A 19 25.89 45.66 19.52
CA ALA A 19 26.54 46.48 18.50
C ALA A 19 25.61 46.65 17.29
N LYS A 20 25.06 47.86 17.16
CA LYS A 20 24.45 48.41 15.95
C LYS A 20 25.50 48.49 14.83
N LYS A 21 25.16 48.04 13.63
CA LYS A 21 25.66 48.56 12.34
C LYS A 21 24.75 48.11 11.19
N THR A 22 23.92 49.03 10.69
CA THR A 22 23.53 49.12 9.27
C THR A 22 24.74 49.62 8.47
N PRO A 23 24.94 49.30 7.17
CA PRO A 23 24.02 49.49 6.02
C PRO A 23 24.00 48.20 5.12
N ASP A 24 23.42 48.07 3.93
CA ASP A 24 23.10 48.95 2.82
C ASP A 24 22.10 48.22 1.89
N LYS A 25 21.23 48.97 1.20
CA LYS A 25 20.18 48.44 0.32
C LYS A 25 20.74 48.18 -1.09
N GLY A 26 21.25 46.98 -1.33
CA GLY A 26 21.52 46.47 -2.68
C GLY A 26 20.35 45.65 -3.21
N LYS A 27 19.46 46.26 -4.01
CA LYS A 27 18.49 45.52 -4.83
C LYS A 27 19.23 44.72 -5.90
N ARG A 28 19.25 43.39 -5.80
CA ARG A 28 19.48 42.48 -6.94
C ARG A 28 18.21 41.64 -7.12
N SER A 29 17.47 41.94 -8.17
CA SER A 29 16.47 41.05 -8.74
C SER A 29 17.19 39.84 -9.29
N VAL A 30 16.98 38.68 -8.67
CA VAL A 30 17.38 37.40 -9.24
C VAL A 30 16.20 36.93 -10.09
N ASP A 31 16.33 37.06 -11.40
CA ASP A 31 15.46 36.40 -12.37
C ASP A 31 15.68 34.88 -12.24
N VAL A 32 14.73 34.20 -11.62
CA VAL A 32 14.69 32.73 -11.60
C VAL A 32 14.03 32.28 -12.90
N GLY A 33 14.86 32.14 -13.95
CA GLY A 33 14.43 31.55 -15.21
C GLY A 33 14.09 30.08 -15.03
N LEU A 34 12.79 29.74 -14.99
CA LEU A 34 12.32 28.36 -15.11
C LEU A 34 12.67 27.82 -16.51
N ALA A 35 13.76 27.07 -16.60
CA ALA A 35 14.10 26.32 -17.80
C ALA A 35 13.18 25.10 -17.92
N LYS A 36 12.20 25.16 -18.84
CA LYS A 36 11.41 24.00 -19.27
C LYS A 36 12.32 22.98 -19.96
N ARG A 37 12.85 21.99 -19.22
CA ARG A 37 13.49 20.81 -19.81
C ARG A 37 12.41 19.87 -20.37
N LYS A 38 12.31 19.79 -21.70
CA LYS A 38 11.55 18.72 -22.37
C LYS A 38 12.35 17.41 -22.25
N ARG A 39 11.95 16.51 -21.34
CA ARG A 39 12.40 15.12 -21.34
C ARG A 39 11.74 14.41 -22.53
N LYS A 40 12.54 13.72 -23.35
CA LYS A 40 12.03 12.69 -24.26
C LYS A 40 11.71 11.48 -23.41
N GLU A 41 10.44 11.23 -23.12
CA GLU A 41 9.99 9.91 -22.69
C GLU A 41 10.29 8.93 -23.83
N LYS A 42 11.06 7.88 -23.52
CA LYS A 42 11.12 6.70 -24.37
C LYS A 42 9.91 5.87 -24.02
N ASP A 43 9.04 5.60 -24.98
CA ASP A 43 7.93 4.66 -24.84
C ASP A 43 8.51 3.26 -24.55
N VAL A 44 8.63 2.91 -23.26
CA VAL A 44 8.86 1.54 -22.83
C VAL A 44 7.48 0.90 -22.79
N ALA A 45 7.18 0.02 -23.74
CA ALA A 45 5.94 -0.73 -23.72
C ALA A 45 5.85 -1.53 -22.39
N PRO A 46 4.69 -1.56 -21.73
CA PRO A 46 4.53 -2.38 -20.53
C PRO A 46 4.67 -3.85 -20.91
N VAL A 47 5.69 -4.50 -20.37
CA VAL A 47 5.90 -5.95 -20.46
C VAL A 47 4.98 -6.62 -19.42
N ASN A 48 4.35 -7.74 -19.78
CA ASN A 48 3.28 -8.39 -19.02
C ASN A 48 3.84 -9.57 -18.20
N VAL A 49 3.83 -9.47 -16.87
CA VAL A 49 4.37 -10.55 -15.99
C VAL A 49 3.67 -11.88 -16.22
N SER A 50 2.39 -11.86 -16.63
CA SER A 50 1.62 -13.08 -16.92
C SER A 50 2.14 -13.81 -18.16
N ASP A 51 2.45 -13.06 -19.23
CA ASP A 51 3.06 -13.63 -20.43
C ASP A 51 4.46 -14.15 -20.13
N ASP A 52 5.20 -13.49 -19.24
CA ASP A 52 6.56 -13.89 -18.90
C ASP A 52 6.61 -15.10 -17.94
N LEU A 53 5.68 -15.23 -16.99
CA LEU A 53 5.52 -16.45 -16.20
C LEU A 53 5.07 -17.62 -17.06
N ARG A 54 4.21 -17.36 -18.06
CA ARG A 54 3.84 -18.34 -19.07
C ARG A 54 5.05 -18.75 -19.90
N ILE A 55 5.86 -17.79 -20.38
CA ILE A 55 7.11 -18.06 -21.14
C ILE A 55 8.12 -18.82 -20.29
N ALA A 56 8.30 -18.45 -19.02
CA ALA A 56 9.18 -19.15 -18.08
C ALA A 56 8.73 -20.60 -17.88
N ARG A 57 7.43 -20.84 -17.74
CA ARG A 57 6.84 -22.18 -17.65
C ARG A 57 6.95 -22.98 -18.94
N GLU A 58 6.80 -22.32 -20.09
CA GLU A 58 6.97 -22.91 -21.43
C GLU A 58 8.43 -23.22 -21.75
N SER A 59 9.40 -22.61 -21.05
CA SER A 59 10.83 -22.90 -21.19
C SER A 59 11.28 -24.21 -20.49
N TRP A 60 10.37 -24.88 -19.77
CA TRP A 60 10.68 -26.12 -19.05
C TRP A 60 10.74 -27.34 -19.98
N THR A 61 11.63 -28.28 -19.62
CA THR A 61 11.94 -29.49 -20.40
C THR A 61 10.75 -30.47 -20.42
N GLY A 62 10.76 -31.42 -21.36
CA GLY A 62 9.69 -32.43 -21.47
C GLY A 62 9.48 -33.23 -20.19
N ASP A 63 10.56 -33.55 -19.48
CA ASP A 63 10.52 -34.32 -18.23
C ASP A 63 9.83 -33.55 -17.08
N ASP A 64 9.99 -32.22 -17.04
CA ASP A 64 9.32 -31.35 -16.07
C ASP A 64 7.80 -31.26 -16.35
N ARG A 65 7.41 -31.29 -17.63
CA ARG A 65 6.00 -31.24 -18.06
C ARG A 65 5.26 -32.55 -17.80
N ASP A 66 5.91 -33.69 -18.04
CA ASP A 66 5.30 -35.00 -17.85
C ASP A 66 5.09 -35.32 -16.36
N ARG A 67 6.06 -34.96 -15.51
CA ARG A 67 5.90 -35.03 -14.04
C ARG A 67 4.77 -34.12 -13.57
N TRP A 68 4.65 -32.92 -14.14
CA TRP A 68 3.57 -31.98 -13.84
C TRP A 68 2.18 -32.47 -14.26
N ALA A 69 2.04 -33.07 -15.44
CA ALA A 69 0.78 -33.65 -15.92
C ALA A 69 0.33 -34.84 -15.05
N GLU A 70 1.28 -35.66 -14.61
CA GLU A 70 1.00 -36.81 -13.74
C GLU A 70 0.55 -36.38 -12.33
N GLU A 71 1.17 -35.34 -11.76
CA GLU A 71 0.83 -34.83 -10.42
C GLU A 71 -0.47 -34.02 -10.40
N SER A 72 -0.71 -33.19 -11.42
CA SER A 72 -1.96 -32.41 -11.57
C SER A 72 -3.16 -33.34 -11.77
N GLY A 73 -3.01 -34.38 -12.60
CA GLY A 73 -4.04 -35.40 -12.80
C GLY A 73 -4.31 -36.26 -11.55
N LYS A 74 -3.39 -36.31 -10.58
CA LYS A 74 -3.61 -36.96 -9.27
C LYS A 74 -4.32 -36.04 -8.28
N ALA A 75 -4.08 -34.72 -8.34
CA ALA A 75 -4.75 -33.72 -7.51
C ALA A 75 -6.23 -33.56 -7.89
N ASP A 76 -6.54 -33.45 -9.19
CA ASP A 76 -7.92 -33.33 -9.68
C ASP A 76 -8.75 -34.58 -9.37
N ARG A 77 -8.16 -35.77 -9.50
CA ARG A 77 -8.85 -37.03 -9.13
C ARG A 77 -9.12 -37.15 -7.62
N ARG A 78 -8.29 -36.55 -6.77
CA ARG A 78 -8.52 -36.48 -5.32
C ARG A 78 -9.62 -35.48 -4.97
N MET A 79 -9.66 -34.33 -5.65
CA MET A 79 -10.72 -33.33 -5.47
C MET A 79 -12.08 -33.85 -5.97
N LEU A 80 -12.12 -34.49 -7.14
CA LEU A 80 -13.33 -35.12 -7.68
C LEU A 80 -13.84 -36.25 -6.78
N LYS A 81 -12.95 -37.08 -6.22
CA LYS A 81 -13.35 -38.10 -5.23
C LYS A 81 -13.89 -37.50 -3.93
N ALA A 82 -13.37 -36.36 -3.49
CA ALA A 82 -13.88 -35.66 -2.31
C ALA A 82 -15.26 -35.02 -2.56
N LEU A 83 -15.52 -34.59 -3.80
CA LEU A 83 -16.79 -34.00 -4.21
C LEU A 83 -17.88 -35.04 -4.52
N GLN A 84 -17.51 -36.27 -4.88
CA GLN A 84 -18.45 -37.32 -5.29
C GLN A 84 -19.03 -38.17 -4.14
N GLY A 85 -18.74 -37.83 -2.88
CA GLY A 85 -19.46 -38.30 -1.68
C GLY A 85 -20.20 -39.63 -1.82
N GLU A 86 -19.46 -40.75 -1.89
CA GLU A 86 -20.08 -42.06 -1.91
C GLU A 86 -20.68 -42.39 -0.53
N GLY A 87 -22.01 -42.40 -0.44
CA GLY A 87 -22.72 -43.15 0.60
C GLY A 87 -24.12 -42.63 0.94
N GLY A 88 -25.15 -43.31 0.43
CA GLY A 88 -26.39 -43.53 1.18
C GLY A 88 -27.70 -43.03 0.54
N LYS A 89 -28.53 -43.99 0.10
CA LYS A 89 -29.91 -43.83 -0.39
C LYS A 89 -30.88 -43.38 0.72
N GLY A 90 -31.94 -42.64 0.35
CA GLY A 90 -33.20 -42.63 1.12
C GLY A 90 -34.10 -41.39 0.95
N GLU A 91 -34.98 -41.45 -0.05
CA GLU A 91 -36.39 -40.96 -0.14
C GLU A 91 -36.87 -39.55 0.28
N ALA A 92 -37.82 -39.11 -0.56
CA ALA A 92 -38.99 -38.23 -0.38
C ALA A 92 -38.82 -36.70 -0.56
N GLU A 93 -39.56 -36.20 -1.55
CA GLU A 93 -39.81 -34.80 -1.89
C GLU A 93 -40.66 -34.10 -0.81
N GLU A 94 -40.19 -32.95 -0.31
CA GLU A 94 -41.02 -31.93 0.34
C GLU A 94 -40.55 -30.53 -0.09
N GLU A 95 -41.53 -29.65 -0.34
CA GLU A 95 -41.38 -28.29 -0.87
C GLU A 95 -40.54 -27.33 0.02
N PRO A 96 -39.93 -26.27 -0.55
CA PRO A 96 -38.97 -25.44 0.16
C PRO A 96 -39.63 -24.52 1.20
N SER A 97 -39.29 -24.76 2.48
CA SER A 97 -39.52 -23.87 3.63
C SER A 97 -38.47 -22.75 3.69
N PRO A 98 -38.81 -21.51 4.15
CA PRO A 98 -37.88 -20.40 4.16
C PRO A 98 -36.88 -20.48 5.32
N PHE A 99 -35.59 -20.42 4.98
CA PHE A 99 -34.44 -20.06 5.82
C PHE A 99 -34.43 -20.56 7.28
N LYS A 100 -33.79 -21.71 7.51
CA LYS A 100 -33.15 -22.03 8.80
C LYS A 100 -31.68 -21.60 8.78
N PRO A 101 -31.17 -20.87 9.80
CA PRO A 101 -29.74 -20.57 9.90
C PRO A 101 -28.94 -21.87 10.12
N MET A 102 -27.86 -22.04 9.36
CA MET A 102 -26.96 -23.18 9.51
C MET A 102 -26.27 -23.18 10.89
N PRO A 103 -26.04 -24.36 11.51
CA PRO A 103 -25.23 -24.44 12.72
C PRO A 103 -23.77 -24.09 12.39
N LEU A 104 -23.16 -23.31 13.28
CA LEU A 104 -21.75 -22.92 13.25
C LEU A 104 -20.87 -24.17 13.18
N ALA A 105 -19.97 -24.22 12.18
CA ALA A 105 -19.01 -25.30 12.02
C ALA A 105 -18.09 -25.40 13.25
N VAL A 106 -17.98 -26.61 13.79
CA VAL A 106 -17.05 -26.96 14.86
C VAL A 106 -15.61 -26.88 14.31
N PRO A 107 -14.64 -26.29 15.02
CA PRO A 107 -13.26 -26.25 14.56
C PRO A 107 -12.67 -27.67 14.55
N VAL A 108 -12.25 -28.12 13.37
CA VAL A 108 -11.49 -29.38 13.19
C VAL A 108 -10.10 -29.20 13.80
N SER A 109 -9.68 -30.09 14.70
CA SER A 109 -8.31 -30.08 15.23
C SER A 109 -7.33 -30.53 14.15
N VAL A 110 -6.40 -29.66 13.77
CA VAL A 110 -5.39 -29.95 12.76
C VAL A 110 -4.12 -30.48 13.42
N ASP A 111 -3.60 -31.57 12.85
CA ASP A 111 -2.39 -32.29 13.24
C ASP A 111 -1.14 -31.35 13.30
N PRO A 112 -0.36 -31.37 14.39
CA PRO A 112 0.89 -30.61 14.50
C PRO A 112 1.93 -30.86 13.40
N GLU A 113 1.98 -32.04 12.79
CA GLU A 113 2.93 -32.34 11.71
C GLU A 113 2.53 -31.70 10.37
N GLN A 114 1.25 -31.35 10.18
CA GLN A 114 0.78 -30.57 9.02
C GLN A 114 1.07 -29.07 9.12
N ARG A 115 1.57 -28.58 10.27
CA ARG A 115 1.87 -27.15 10.52
C ARG A 115 3.05 -26.63 9.70
N GLY A 116 3.91 -27.51 9.18
CA GLY A 116 5.01 -27.17 8.28
C GLY A 116 4.61 -27.01 6.81
N THR A 117 3.38 -27.37 6.45
CA THR A 117 2.85 -27.28 5.09
C THR A 117 1.64 -26.37 5.04
N GLN A 118 1.83 -25.09 5.36
CA GLN A 118 0.86 -24.06 4.98
C GLN A 118 0.87 -23.97 3.45
N ARG A 119 0.06 -24.79 2.78
CA ARG A 119 -0.22 -24.65 1.35
C ARG A 119 -1.10 -23.40 1.18
N MET A 120 -0.44 -22.24 1.13
CA MET A 120 -1.05 -21.00 0.73
C MET A 120 -1.29 -21.08 -0.79
N VAL A 121 -2.57 -21.15 -1.18
CA VAL A 121 -3.08 -21.55 -2.51
C VAL A 121 -2.87 -23.04 -2.84
N ALA A 122 -3.96 -23.75 -3.10
CA ALA A 122 -3.88 -25.12 -3.61
C ALA A 122 -3.22 -25.09 -5.00
N SER A 123 -2.16 -25.89 -5.19
CA SER A 123 -1.34 -26.07 -6.43
C SER A 123 -0.05 -25.24 -6.57
N ALA A 124 0.30 -24.37 -5.62
CA ALA A 124 1.52 -23.59 -5.77
C ALA A 124 2.79 -24.45 -5.53
N THR A 125 3.73 -24.37 -6.48
CA THR A 125 5.09 -24.92 -6.40
C THR A 125 6.02 -23.85 -5.83
N ASP A 126 5.73 -23.42 -4.60
CA ASP A 126 6.04 -22.09 -4.06
C ASP A 126 7.48 -21.61 -4.29
N LEU A 127 8.46 -22.49 -4.07
CA LEU A 127 9.87 -22.12 -4.21
C LEU A 127 10.33 -21.99 -5.66
N MET A 128 9.73 -22.75 -6.58
CA MET A 128 10.05 -22.67 -8.01
C MET A 128 9.48 -21.39 -8.62
N ASP A 129 8.24 -21.03 -8.26
CA ASP A 129 7.60 -19.80 -8.75
C ASP A 129 8.33 -18.56 -8.21
N ILE A 130 8.73 -18.58 -6.93
CA ILE A 130 9.56 -17.52 -6.33
C ILE A 130 10.89 -17.38 -7.07
N LYS A 131 11.59 -18.51 -7.30
CA LYS A 131 12.89 -18.50 -7.99
C LYS A 131 12.75 -18.02 -9.44
N ALA A 132 11.73 -18.48 -10.16
CA ALA A 132 11.46 -18.06 -11.52
C ALA A 132 11.20 -16.54 -11.59
N LEU A 133 10.41 -15.98 -10.66
CA LEU A 133 10.20 -14.55 -10.59
C LEU A 133 11.52 -13.80 -10.31
N GLN A 134 12.32 -14.28 -9.36
CA GLN A 134 13.64 -13.68 -9.04
C GLN A 134 14.60 -13.70 -10.23
N GLU A 135 14.61 -14.77 -11.02
CA GLU A 135 15.46 -14.93 -12.21
C GLU A 135 15.00 -14.04 -13.38
N MET A 136 13.69 -13.76 -13.48
CA MET A 136 13.11 -12.94 -14.55
C MET A 136 13.51 -11.45 -14.46
N ARG A 137 13.55 -10.89 -13.25
CA ARG A 137 14.05 -9.51 -13.01
C ARG A 137 15.00 -9.49 -11.81
N PRO A 138 16.26 -9.94 -11.97
CA PRO A 138 17.22 -9.97 -10.87
C PRO A 138 17.48 -8.58 -10.27
N ASP A 139 17.33 -7.53 -11.08
CA ASP A 139 17.46 -6.13 -10.69
C ASP A 139 16.35 -5.62 -9.74
N VAL A 140 15.17 -6.25 -9.80
CA VAL A 140 13.99 -5.91 -8.99
C VAL A 140 13.72 -6.99 -7.95
N TYR A 141 13.37 -8.20 -8.40
CA TYR A 141 12.93 -9.30 -7.55
C TYR A 141 14.09 -9.98 -6.82
N GLY A 142 15.31 -9.93 -7.38
CA GLY A 142 16.52 -10.42 -6.69
C GLY A 142 16.87 -9.62 -5.42
N LYS A 143 16.29 -8.43 -5.24
CA LYS A 143 16.44 -7.60 -4.04
C LYS A 143 15.33 -7.81 -3.00
N LEU A 144 14.29 -8.58 -3.34
CA LEU A 144 13.16 -8.84 -2.45
C LEU A 144 13.41 -10.09 -1.61
N THR A 145 12.83 -10.10 -0.40
CA THR A 145 12.85 -11.32 0.42
C THR A 145 11.87 -12.35 -0.13
N VAL A 146 12.03 -13.62 0.28
CA VAL A 146 11.15 -14.72 -0.13
C VAL A 146 9.68 -14.40 0.14
N ASN A 147 9.37 -13.81 1.30
CA ASN A 147 7.99 -13.45 1.67
C ASN A 147 7.42 -12.34 0.77
N GLN A 148 8.25 -11.39 0.35
CA GLN A 148 7.86 -10.31 -0.54
C GLN A 148 7.61 -10.81 -1.97
N VAL A 149 8.48 -11.70 -2.47
CA VAL A 149 8.28 -12.36 -3.77
C VAL A 149 7.03 -13.24 -3.73
N TRP A 150 6.80 -13.94 -2.62
CA TRP A 150 5.61 -14.75 -2.45
C TRP A 150 4.31 -13.94 -2.55
N ALA A 151 4.24 -12.76 -1.92
CA ALA A 151 3.08 -11.87 -2.02
C ALA A 151 2.76 -11.52 -3.49
N LEU A 152 3.79 -11.27 -4.31
CA LEU A 152 3.65 -11.01 -5.74
C LEU A 152 3.15 -12.23 -6.52
N VAL A 153 3.73 -13.41 -6.28
CA VAL A 153 3.29 -14.67 -6.89
C VAL A 153 1.84 -14.97 -6.53
N ALA A 154 1.46 -14.83 -5.26
CA ALA A 154 0.10 -15.06 -4.80
C ALA A 154 -0.90 -14.12 -5.48
N ALA A 155 -0.55 -12.85 -5.63
CA ALA A 155 -1.39 -11.86 -6.30
C ALA A 155 -1.58 -12.16 -7.80
N GLU A 156 -0.52 -12.60 -8.48
CA GLU A 156 -0.58 -13.00 -9.89
C GLU A 156 -1.42 -14.25 -10.09
N ARG A 157 -1.14 -15.33 -9.34
CA ARG A 157 -1.90 -16.60 -9.42
C ARG A 157 -3.37 -16.40 -9.16
N LYS A 158 -3.70 -15.57 -8.18
CA LYS A 158 -5.08 -15.27 -7.85
C LYS A 158 -5.77 -14.51 -8.97
N GLY A 159 -5.09 -13.53 -9.57
CA GLY A 159 -5.59 -12.84 -10.76
C GLY A 159 -5.83 -13.81 -11.92
N GLU A 160 -4.87 -14.70 -12.19
CA GLU A 160 -4.99 -15.75 -13.23
C GLU A 160 -6.23 -16.63 -13.00
N LEU A 161 -6.40 -17.13 -11.78
CA LEU A 161 -7.54 -18.00 -11.40
C LEU A 161 -8.89 -17.28 -11.48
N GLN A 162 -8.92 -15.96 -11.27
CA GLN A 162 -10.17 -15.18 -11.20
C GLN A 162 -10.46 -14.40 -12.49
N HIS A 163 -9.53 -14.39 -13.46
CA HIS A 163 -9.54 -13.53 -14.64
C HIS A 163 -10.90 -13.52 -15.37
N GLU A 164 -11.39 -14.68 -15.82
CA GLU A 164 -12.64 -14.77 -16.59
C GLU A 164 -13.88 -14.37 -15.79
N LYS A 165 -13.85 -14.61 -14.46
CA LYS A 165 -14.95 -14.22 -13.56
C LYS A 165 -14.95 -12.71 -13.35
N ASP A 166 -13.78 -12.14 -13.10
CA ASP A 166 -13.62 -10.71 -12.83
C ASP A 166 -13.78 -9.85 -14.09
N LEU A 167 -13.47 -10.40 -15.28
CA LEU A 167 -13.79 -9.77 -16.56
C LEU A 167 -15.32 -9.62 -16.73
N ARG A 168 -16.08 -10.69 -16.51
CA ARG A 168 -17.57 -10.63 -16.54
C ARG A 168 -18.13 -9.70 -15.47
N ALA A 169 -17.55 -9.70 -14.29
CA ALA A 169 -17.94 -8.78 -13.22
C ALA A 169 -17.63 -7.31 -13.58
N SER A 170 -16.55 -7.07 -14.32
CA SER A 170 -16.19 -5.75 -14.85
C SER A 170 -17.18 -5.25 -15.91
N GLU A 171 -17.66 -6.11 -16.80
CA GLU A 171 -18.72 -5.78 -17.76
C GLU A 171 -20.04 -5.41 -17.03
N ALA A 172 -20.44 -6.23 -16.06
CA ALA A 172 -21.61 -5.94 -15.23
C ALA A 172 -21.44 -4.64 -14.42
N ARG A 173 -20.22 -4.38 -13.95
CA ARG A 173 -19.89 -3.12 -13.26
C ARG A 173 -20.10 -1.92 -14.18
N LEU A 174 -19.69 -2.01 -15.45
CA LEU A 174 -19.88 -0.94 -16.42
C LEU A 174 -21.38 -0.59 -16.59
N GLN A 175 -22.22 -1.60 -16.71
CA GLN A 175 -23.68 -1.43 -16.79
C GLN A 175 -24.25 -0.79 -15.52
N LYS A 176 -23.74 -1.19 -14.35
CA LYS A 176 -24.13 -0.58 -13.07
C LYS A 176 -23.77 0.90 -13.03
N LEU A 177 -22.58 1.29 -13.50
CA LEU A 177 -22.17 2.70 -13.56
C LEU A 177 -23.13 3.52 -14.45
N ASN A 178 -23.54 2.99 -15.60
CA ASN A 178 -24.53 3.65 -16.47
C ASN A 178 -25.86 3.85 -15.75
N ALA A 179 -26.36 2.83 -15.06
CA ALA A 179 -27.61 2.92 -14.32
C ALA A 179 -27.56 3.94 -13.17
N GLU A 180 -26.48 3.90 -12.38
CA GLU A 180 -26.28 4.68 -11.15
C GLU A 180 -25.94 6.15 -11.44
N PHE A 181 -25.01 6.39 -12.35
CA PHE A 181 -24.46 7.72 -12.62
C PHE A 181 -24.96 8.35 -13.92
N LYS A 182 -25.87 7.66 -14.64
CA LYS A 182 -26.42 8.12 -15.93
C LYS A 182 -25.33 8.34 -16.98
N THR A 183 -24.29 7.51 -16.95
CA THR A 183 -23.22 7.49 -17.94
C THR A 183 -23.61 6.67 -19.18
N THR A 184 -22.77 6.70 -20.20
CA THR A 184 -23.03 6.06 -21.52
C THR A 184 -21.88 5.14 -21.96
N TYR A 185 -21.24 4.47 -21.00
CA TYR A 185 -20.16 3.54 -21.29
C TYR A 185 -20.67 2.33 -22.08
N GLU A 186 -19.92 1.90 -23.09
CA GLU A 186 -20.24 0.72 -23.90
C GLU A 186 -19.25 -0.41 -23.60
N PRO A 187 -19.59 -1.70 -23.86
CA PRO A 187 -18.68 -2.82 -23.63
C PRO A 187 -17.29 -2.63 -24.28
N GLU A 188 -17.22 -1.97 -25.44
CA GLU A 188 -15.97 -1.70 -26.16
C GLU A 188 -15.05 -0.70 -25.45
N ASP A 189 -15.57 0.07 -24.48
CA ASP A 189 -14.76 0.97 -23.67
C ASP A 189 -13.93 0.19 -22.63
N LEU A 190 -14.35 -1.03 -22.23
CA LEU A 190 -13.74 -1.78 -21.14
C LEU A 190 -12.23 -2.04 -21.32
N PRO A 191 -11.71 -2.49 -22.49
CA PRO A 191 -10.27 -2.68 -22.67
C PRO A 191 -9.44 -1.41 -22.43
N ALA A 192 -9.96 -0.24 -22.84
CA ALA A 192 -9.29 1.04 -22.59
C ALA A 192 -9.29 1.41 -21.11
N ILE A 193 -10.39 1.13 -20.41
CA ILE A 193 -10.53 1.33 -18.95
C ILE A 193 -9.53 0.46 -18.18
N LEU A 194 -9.47 -0.84 -18.50
CA LEU A 194 -8.54 -1.78 -17.87
C LEU A 194 -7.08 -1.39 -18.13
N LYS A 195 -6.75 -0.95 -19.35
CA LYS A 195 -5.42 -0.42 -19.69
C LYS A 195 -5.08 0.84 -18.88
N ALA A 196 -6.03 1.77 -18.75
CA ALA A 196 -5.83 2.99 -17.98
C ALA A 196 -5.62 2.70 -16.48
N LEU A 197 -6.36 1.74 -15.91
CA LEU A 197 -6.17 1.28 -14.53
C LEU A 197 -4.78 0.72 -14.30
N ARG A 198 -4.27 -0.12 -15.21
CA ARG A 198 -2.91 -0.65 -15.13
C ARG A 198 -1.87 0.48 -15.10
N ALA A 199 -2.05 1.51 -15.93
CA ALA A 199 -1.14 2.63 -16.08
C ALA A 199 -1.23 3.73 -15.00
N ARG A 200 -2.06 3.56 -13.96
CA ARG A 200 -2.19 4.55 -12.87
C ARG A 200 -0.87 4.73 -12.12
N ARG A 201 -0.61 5.97 -11.69
CA ARG A 201 0.58 6.30 -10.91
C ARG A 201 0.43 5.81 -9.48
N LEU A 202 1.54 5.40 -8.87
CA LEU A 202 1.59 5.09 -7.45
C LEU A 202 1.85 6.37 -6.66
N ALA A 203 1.00 6.66 -5.69
CA ALA A 203 1.13 7.83 -4.83
C ALA A 203 1.05 7.47 -3.34
N SER A 204 1.88 8.12 -2.52
CA SER A 204 1.78 8.07 -1.05
C SER A 204 1.64 9.49 -0.51
N ASN A 205 0.71 9.70 0.43
CA ASN A 205 0.54 10.99 1.08
C ASN A 205 1.37 11.07 2.37
N PHE A 206 1.81 12.27 2.74
CA PHE A 206 2.55 12.58 3.95
C PHE A 206 2.20 13.96 4.51
N PHE A 207 2.31 14.12 5.83
CA PHE A 207 2.35 15.44 6.47
C PHE A 207 3.80 15.79 6.78
N PHE A 208 4.49 16.38 5.80
CA PHE A 208 5.90 16.76 5.93
C PHE A 208 6.17 17.81 6.99
N SER A 209 5.27 18.78 7.15
CA SER A 209 5.46 19.95 8.00
C SER A 209 5.18 19.71 9.49
N VAL A 210 4.88 18.47 9.89
CA VAL A 210 4.57 18.12 11.28
C VAL A 210 5.35 16.87 11.73
N PRO A 211 5.54 16.68 13.04
CA PRO A 211 6.12 15.44 13.56
C PRO A 211 5.29 14.20 13.20
N PRO A 212 5.93 13.03 13.04
CA PRO A 212 5.22 11.79 12.72
C PRO A 212 4.25 11.42 13.86
N GLY A 213 3.11 10.83 13.50
CA GLY A 213 2.06 10.44 14.45
C GLY A 213 1.13 11.57 14.88
N ARG A 214 1.45 12.84 14.60
CA ARG A 214 0.60 13.98 14.98
C ARG A 214 -0.80 13.89 14.38
N ASN A 215 -0.94 13.45 13.14
CA ASN A 215 -2.24 13.31 12.46
C ASN A 215 -3.19 12.28 13.11
N ILE A 216 -2.64 11.33 13.87
CA ILE A 216 -3.39 10.31 14.62
C ILE A 216 -3.37 10.53 16.13
N GLY A 217 -2.91 11.70 16.61
CA GLY A 217 -2.92 12.05 18.03
C GLY A 217 -1.83 11.36 18.85
N VAL A 218 -0.83 10.77 18.19
CA VAL A 218 0.34 10.15 18.81
C VAL A 218 1.55 11.07 18.58
N ASP A 219 1.39 12.34 18.93
CA ASP A 219 2.45 13.34 18.76
C ASP A 219 3.63 13.02 19.69
N LYS A 220 4.75 12.63 19.10
CA LYS A 220 6.00 12.38 19.83
C LYS A 220 6.82 13.67 20.04
N GLY A 221 6.37 14.81 19.50
CA GLY A 221 7.16 16.02 19.39
C GLY A 221 8.40 15.84 18.51
N GLY A 222 9.27 16.85 18.46
CA GLY A 222 10.54 16.79 17.76
C GLY A 222 10.53 17.34 16.34
N ASP A 223 11.45 16.84 15.52
CA ASP A 223 11.66 17.26 14.14
C ASP A 223 10.46 16.91 13.25
N THR A 224 10.30 17.66 12.15
CA THR A 224 9.22 17.38 11.21
C THR A 224 9.49 16.05 10.47
N LEU A 225 8.44 15.41 9.96
CA LEU A 225 8.62 14.17 9.19
C LEU A 225 9.59 14.36 8.01
N LEU A 226 9.54 15.51 7.34
CA LEU A 226 10.48 15.81 6.26
C LEU A 226 11.93 15.89 6.75
N ASP A 227 12.17 16.51 7.91
CA ASP A 227 13.51 16.58 8.51
C ASP A 227 14.03 15.17 8.82
N LEU A 228 13.18 14.31 9.39
CA LEU A 228 13.53 12.93 9.74
C LEU A 228 13.86 12.10 8.49
N LEU A 229 13.06 12.21 7.43
CA LEU A 229 13.30 11.48 6.17
C LEU A 229 14.57 11.96 5.45
N MET A 230 14.92 13.24 5.56
CA MET A 230 16.14 13.79 4.98
C MET A 230 17.39 13.51 5.83
N ALA A 231 17.21 13.24 7.12
CA ALA A 231 18.30 12.89 8.04
C ALA A 231 18.55 11.37 8.11
N ASP A 232 17.73 10.53 7.45
CA ASP A 232 18.00 9.10 7.34
C ASP A 232 19.21 8.88 6.42
N ASP A 233 20.32 8.44 6.99
CA ASP A 233 21.59 8.19 6.28
C ASP A 233 21.45 7.14 5.16
N GLU A 234 20.48 6.23 5.28
CA GLU A 234 20.18 5.24 4.24
C GLU A 234 19.20 5.77 3.20
N GLY A 235 18.67 6.99 3.40
CA GLY A 235 17.72 7.65 2.51
C GLY A 235 16.41 6.87 2.34
N ARG A 236 16.03 6.05 3.33
CA ARG A 236 14.93 5.08 3.23
C ARG A 236 13.58 5.67 3.65
N PHE A 237 12.54 5.29 2.92
CA PHE A 237 11.15 5.45 3.33
C PHE A 237 10.71 4.20 4.09
N ARG A 238 10.68 4.28 5.42
CA ARG A 238 10.33 3.16 6.30
C ARG A 238 8.81 2.96 6.39
N ASN A 239 8.36 1.72 6.55
CA ASN A 239 6.93 1.43 6.70
C ASN A 239 6.43 1.66 8.15
N VAL A 240 5.12 1.47 8.37
CA VAL A 240 4.50 1.55 9.71
C VAL A 240 5.08 0.53 10.68
N TRP A 241 5.47 -0.65 10.20
CA TRP A 241 6.01 -1.72 11.03
C TRP A 241 7.39 -1.36 11.59
N GLU A 242 8.19 -0.63 10.81
CA GLU A 242 9.51 -0.14 11.20
C GLU A 242 9.44 1.10 12.10
N THR A 243 8.49 2.01 11.86
CA THR A 243 8.44 3.31 12.56
C THR A 243 7.42 3.35 13.69
N GLY A 244 6.46 2.43 13.68
CA GLY A 244 5.28 2.50 14.55
C GLY A 244 4.40 3.71 14.27
N THR A 245 4.53 4.33 13.08
CA THR A 245 3.76 5.50 12.67
C THR A 245 3.06 5.24 11.35
N SER A 246 1.76 5.51 11.32
CA SER A 246 0.90 5.32 10.16
C SER A 246 -0.12 6.43 10.13
N GLN A 247 -0.66 6.66 8.95
CA GLN A 247 -1.68 7.67 8.75
C GLN A 247 -3.10 7.12 8.91
N ALA A 248 -3.24 5.79 9.01
CA ALA A 248 -4.52 5.11 9.23
C ALA A 248 -4.58 4.51 10.65
N SER A 249 -3.67 3.58 10.96
CA SER A 249 -3.58 2.95 12.27
C SER A 249 -2.17 2.45 12.53
N VAL A 250 -1.73 2.63 13.77
CA VAL A 250 -0.44 2.14 14.29
C VAL A 250 -0.57 0.79 14.99
N ASP A 251 -1.78 0.24 15.09
CA ASP A 251 -2.03 -1.02 15.78
C ASP A 251 -1.52 -2.22 14.94
N PRO A 252 -0.45 -2.90 15.38
CA PRO A 252 0.12 -4.04 14.65
C PRO A 252 -0.83 -5.24 14.57
N GLY A 253 -1.76 -5.40 15.51
CA GLY A 253 -2.64 -6.57 15.58
C GLY A 253 -3.62 -6.64 14.41
N PRO A 254 -4.53 -5.66 14.28
CA PRO A 254 -5.46 -5.58 13.16
C PRO A 254 -4.73 -5.44 11.81
N ARG A 255 -3.62 -4.69 11.76
CA ARG A 255 -2.82 -4.59 10.53
C ARG A 255 -2.27 -5.95 10.13
N GLY A 256 -1.76 -6.74 11.07
CA GLY A 256 -1.25 -8.10 10.80
C GLY A 256 -2.31 -8.98 10.16
N GLY A 257 -3.55 -8.97 10.67
CA GLY A 257 -4.64 -9.76 10.08
C GLY A 257 -5.02 -9.33 8.65
N ALA A 258 -4.85 -8.04 8.30
CA ALA A 258 -4.97 -7.59 6.92
C ALA A 258 -3.83 -8.14 6.06
N GLU A 259 -2.57 -7.96 6.50
CA GLU A 259 -1.37 -8.37 5.76
C GLU A 259 -1.27 -9.88 5.53
N GLU A 260 -1.78 -10.71 6.45
CA GLU A 260 -1.92 -12.15 6.24
C GLU A 260 -2.68 -12.47 4.95
N ARG A 261 -3.72 -11.70 4.64
CA ARG A 261 -4.53 -11.90 3.42
C ARG A 261 -3.74 -11.61 2.16
N PHE A 262 -2.72 -10.76 2.24
CA PHE A 262 -1.82 -10.39 1.14
C PHE A 262 -0.59 -11.32 1.02
N GLY A 263 -0.60 -12.46 1.72
CA GLY A 263 0.48 -13.46 1.64
C GLY A 263 1.61 -13.25 2.65
N TYR A 264 1.47 -12.33 3.60
CA TYR A 264 2.48 -12.07 4.64
C TYR A 264 2.37 -12.96 5.88
N ALA A 265 1.57 -14.02 5.87
CA ALA A 265 1.39 -14.91 7.02
C ALA A 265 2.72 -15.47 7.55
N ALA A 266 3.64 -15.85 6.64
CA ALA A 266 4.97 -16.33 7.00
C ALA A 266 5.86 -15.24 7.62
N ALA A 267 5.87 -14.02 7.07
CA ALA A 267 6.61 -12.88 7.62
C ALA A 267 6.08 -12.47 9.00
N LEU A 268 4.77 -12.60 9.21
CA LEU A 268 4.09 -12.32 10.47
C LEU A 268 4.23 -13.46 11.49
N LYS A 269 4.72 -14.62 11.06
CA LYS A 269 4.95 -15.82 11.89
C LYS A 269 3.75 -16.26 12.73
N ARG A 270 2.53 -15.94 12.29
CA ARG A 270 1.33 -16.44 12.96
C ARG A 270 1.15 -17.91 12.58
N THR A 271 1.60 -18.77 13.49
CA THR A 271 1.49 -20.23 13.42
C THR A 271 0.13 -20.74 13.95
N ALA A 272 -0.66 -19.88 14.61
CA ALA A 272 -2.06 -20.07 15.02
C ALA A 272 -2.63 -18.76 15.62
N GLY A 273 -3.97 -18.65 15.74
CA GLY A 273 -4.68 -17.55 16.41
C GLY A 273 -5.89 -17.06 15.60
N THR A 274 -6.98 -16.65 16.27
CA THR A 274 -8.25 -16.29 15.62
C THR A 274 -7.98 -15.23 14.54
N PRO A 275 -8.30 -15.50 13.26
CA PRO A 275 -8.35 -14.49 12.23
C PRO A 275 -9.18 -13.32 12.74
N LEU A 276 -8.86 -12.11 12.32
CA LEU A 276 -9.70 -10.93 12.56
C LEU A 276 -11.15 -11.33 12.27
N SER A 277 -11.97 -11.40 13.32
CA SER A 277 -13.38 -11.76 13.20
C SER A 277 -14.01 -10.74 12.26
N LEU A 278 -14.34 -11.17 11.05
CA LEU A 278 -14.98 -10.35 10.01
C LEU A 278 -16.32 -9.74 10.47
N PHE A 279 -16.87 -10.22 11.59
CA PHE A 279 -18.26 -9.96 11.99
C PHE A 279 -18.44 -9.56 13.47
N GLY A 280 -17.37 -9.29 14.21
CA GLY A 280 -17.47 -9.04 15.66
C GLY A 280 -16.73 -7.80 16.10
N GLY A 281 -17.46 -6.69 16.22
CA GLY A 281 -17.00 -5.52 16.95
C GLY A 281 -16.66 -5.90 18.39
N GLN A 282 -15.38 -6.02 18.67
CA GLN A 282 -14.73 -5.78 19.95
C GLN A 282 -13.24 -5.94 19.63
N PHE A 283 -12.54 -4.81 19.57
CA PHE A 283 -11.09 -4.80 19.76
C PHE A 283 -10.81 -5.75 20.92
N ALA A 284 -10.00 -6.80 20.72
CA ALA A 284 -9.50 -7.52 21.86
C ALA A 284 -8.85 -6.45 22.75
N THR A 285 -9.44 -6.19 23.91
CA THR A 285 -8.99 -5.17 24.87
C THR A 285 -7.66 -5.53 25.51
N GLU A 286 -6.93 -6.49 24.95
CA GLU A 286 -5.55 -6.69 25.28
C GLU A 286 -4.78 -5.53 24.64
N PRO A 287 -4.10 -4.70 25.45
CA PRO A 287 -3.45 -3.49 24.97
C PRO A 287 -2.43 -3.88 23.91
N THR A 288 -2.72 -3.56 22.65
CA THR A 288 -1.74 -3.74 21.60
C THR A 288 -0.59 -2.80 21.87
N PRO A 289 0.64 -3.31 21.88
CA PRO A 289 1.64 -2.66 22.67
C PRO A 289 2.25 -1.53 21.82
N ALA A 290 2.47 -0.36 22.44
CA ALA A 290 2.81 0.90 21.79
C ALA A 290 4.00 0.79 20.81
N PRO A 291 4.09 1.67 19.79
CA PRO A 291 5.25 1.73 18.89
C PRO A 291 6.57 1.75 19.66
N PHE A 292 7.62 1.12 19.12
CA PHE A 292 8.93 1.01 19.77
C PHE A 292 9.43 2.40 20.22
N ASP A 293 9.45 2.60 21.52
CA ASP A 293 10.22 3.64 22.17
C ASP A 293 11.32 2.92 22.93
N ASP A 294 12.57 3.14 22.55
CA ASP A 294 13.72 2.55 23.23
C ASP A 294 13.79 2.99 24.70
N ALA A 295 13.13 4.10 25.06
CA ALA A 295 12.97 4.58 26.43
C ALA A 295 11.78 3.93 27.18
N ASP A 296 10.88 3.19 26.53
CA ASP A 296 9.72 2.57 27.19
C ASP A 296 10.15 1.35 28.01
N THR A 297 10.26 1.51 29.33
CA THR A 297 10.63 0.44 30.27
C THR A 297 9.43 -0.30 30.84
N SER A 298 8.23 -0.17 30.24
CA SER A 298 7.06 -0.93 30.68
C SER A 298 7.31 -2.44 30.62
N PRO A 299 6.65 -3.24 31.48
CA PRO A 299 6.77 -4.70 31.43
C PRO A 299 6.50 -5.29 30.04
N GLN A 300 5.56 -4.70 29.27
CA GLN A 300 5.28 -5.12 27.90
C GLN A 300 6.41 -4.79 26.91
N ALA A 301 7.10 -3.65 27.07
CA ALA A 301 8.23 -3.29 26.23
C ALA A 301 9.49 -4.09 26.57
N VAL A 302 9.70 -4.41 27.86
CA VAL A 302 10.76 -5.33 28.30
C VAL A 302 10.49 -6.74 27.75
N GLU A 303 9.27 -7.23 27.84
CA GLU A 303 8.89 -8.55 27.30
C GLU A 303 9.00 -8.60 25.78
N ARG A 304 8.59 -7.56 25.05
CA ARG A 304 8.82 -7.51 23.59
C ARG A 304 10.29 -7.44 23.21
N ARG A 305 11.11 -6.67 23.92
CA ARG A 305 12.57 -6.66 23.70
C ARG A 305 13.19 -8.01 24.04
N ARG A 306 12.70 -8.68 25.07
CA ARG A 306 13.07 -10.06 25.43
C ARG A 306 12.70 -11.01 24.29
N LEU A 307 11.46 -10.99 23.81
CA LEU A 307 10.98 -11.82 22.70
C LEU A 307 11.73 -11.51 21.39
N GLN A 308 12.08 -10.26 21.10
CA GLN A 308 12.86 -9.92 19.91
C GLN A 308 14.33 -10.34 20.05
N LYS A 309 14.88 -10.34 21.26
CA LYS A 309 16.24 -10.83 21.56
C LYS A 309 16.32 -12.37 21.60
N GLU A 310 15.28 -13.02 22.13
CA GLU A 310 15.13 -14.47 22.26
C GLU A 310 14.69 -15.11 20.95
N TYR A 311 13.86 -14.39 20.18
CA TYR A 311 13.41 -14.71 18.84
C TYR A 311 13.80 -13.55 17.90
N PRO A 312 15.06 -13.49 17.42
CA PRO A 312 15.56 -12.46 16.49
C PRO A 312 14.79 -12.36 15.16
N ASN A 313 13.74 -13.16 15.00
CA ASN A 313 12.85 -13.19 13.86
C ASN A 313 11.40 -12.80 14.19
N TYR A 314 11.12 -12.15 15.33
CA TYR A 314 9.82 -11.54 15.63
C TYR A 314 9.50 -10.52 14.51
N VAL A 315 8.40 -10.71 13.75
CA VAL A 315 7.98 -9.99 12.51
C VAL A 315 9.09 -9.13 11.91
N GLN A 316 9.75 -9.56 10.84
CA GLN A 316 10.80 -8.73 10.23
C GLN A 316 10.17 -7.46 9.65
N PRO A 317 10.24 -6.29 10.33
CA PRO A 317 9.37 -5.17 9.97
C PRO A 317 9.68 -4.64 8.57
N ARG A 318 10.94 -4.78 8.15
CA ARG A 318 11.43 -4.45 6.81
C ARG A 318 10.84 -5.31 5.69
N GLU A 319 10.38 -6.53 5.99
CA GLU A 319 9.72 -7.38 4.99
C GLU A 319 8.30 -6.91 4.66
N MET A 320 7.66 -6.22 5.61
CA MET A 320 6.29 -5.75 5.46
C MET A 320 6.17 -4.67 4.37
N PRO A 321 5.00 -4.55 3.72
CA PRO A 321 4.85 -3.65 2.59
C PRO A 321 4.84 -2.19 3.04
N LYS A 322 5.11 -1.31 2.08
CA LYS A 322 4.88 0.13 2.16
C LYS A 322 3.58 0.44 1.43
N TYR A 323 2.84 1.45 1.87
CA TYR A 323 1.49 1.71 1.33
C TYR A 323 1.48 2.91 0.39
N ALA A 324 0.75 2.74 -0.69
CA ALA A 324 0.46 3.74 -1.70
C ALA A 324 -0.99 3.58 -2.17
N ALA A 325 -1.39 4.40 -3.13
CA ALA A 325 -2.59 4.15 -3.93
C ALA A 325 -2.28 4.28 -5.42
N ALA A 326 -3.04 3.54 -6.23
CA ALA A 326 -3.07 3.70 -7.67
C ALA A 326 -4.03 4.84 -8.05
N VAL A 327 -3.48 6.00 -8.37
CA VAL A 327 -4.23 7.25 -8.59
C VAL A 327 -4.26 7.65 -10.06
N GLY A 328 -5.42 8.15 -10.49
CA GLY A 328 -5.62 8.70 -11.83
C GLY A 328 -5.20 10.17 -11.93
N PRO A 329 -5.06 10.73 -13.15
CA PRO A 329 -4.69 12.13 -13.38
C PRO A 329 -5.60 13.15 -12.71
N SER A 330 -6.88 12.83 -12.53
CA SER A 330 -7.85 13.74 -11.91
C SER A 330 -7.74 13.76 -10.39
N GLN A 331 -7.11 12.76 -9.78
CA GLN A 331 -6.92 12.66 -8.32
C GLN A 331 -5.72 13.50 -7.86
N VAL A 332 -5.84 14.83 -8.00
CA VAL A 332 -4.75 15.79 -7.78
C VAL A 332 -4.26 15.89 -6.32
N TYR A 333 -5.01 15.32 -5.37
CA TYR A 333 -4.65 15.27 -3.96
C TYR A 333 -3.99 13.93 -3.54
N GLY A 334 -3.67 13.07 -4.50
CA GLY A 334 -3.04 11.77 -4.25
C GLY A 334 -4.03 10.74 -3.73
N VAL A 335 -3.70 10.11 -2.61
CA VAL A 335 -4.50 9.04 -1.99
C VAL A 335 -5.81 9.59 -1.42
N SER A 336 -5.69 10.53 -0.47
CA SER A 336 -6.79 11.22 0.20
C SER A 336 -6.20 12.36 1.03
N GLY A 337 -6.90 13.50 1.12
CA GLY A 337 -6.48 14.62 1.97
C GLY A 337 -6.25 14.23 3.44
N ARG A 338 -6.94 13.19 3.94
CA ARG A 338 -6.80 12.72 5.34
C ARG A 338 -5.41 12.17 5.68
N TYR A 339 -4.66 11.77 4.66
CA TYR A 339 -3.37 11.11 4.83
C TYR A 339 -2.19 12.06 4.67
N GLY A 340 -2.40 13.26 4.15
CA GLY A 340 -1.32 14.22 4.04
C GLY A 340 -1.54 15.28 2.99
N SER A 341 -0.87 16.40 3.21
CA SER A 341 -0.79 17.52 2.26
C SER A 341 0.29 17.30 1.18
N SER A 342 1.27 16.45 1.44
CA SER A 342 2.39 16.19 0.54
C SER A 342 2.15 14.86 -0.17
N VAL A 343 2.17 14.86 -1.51
CA VAL A 343 1.97 13.66 -2.33
C VAL A 343 3.29 13.29 -2.97
N ILE A 344 3.78 12.09 -2.69
CA ILE A 344 4.93 11.50 -3.36
C ILE A 344 4.41 10.59 -4.46
N TYR A 345 4.69 10.93 -5.71
CA TYR A 345 4.54 10.02 -6.83
C TYR A 345 5.82 9.22 -7.00
N TRP A 346 5.68 7.90 -6.99
CA TRP A 346 6.78 6.97 -7.21
C TRP A 346 7.05 6.78 -8.70
N LYS A 347 8.29 6.44 -9.03
CA LYS A 347 8.66 6.06 -10.39
C LYS A 347 7.88 4.82 -10.84
N GLN A 348 7.66 4.72 -12.15
CA GLN A 348 6.87 3.65 -12.75
C GLN A 348 7.50 2.26 -12.56
N ASP A 349 8.81 2.16 -12.39
CA ASP A 349 9.51 0.90 -12.14
C ASP A 349 9.15 0.24 -10.79
N ILE A 350 8.58 1.02 -9.86
CA ILE A 350 8.06 0.51 -8.58
C ILE A 350 6.83 -0.37 -8.77
N ASP A 351 6.07 -0.18 -9.85
CA ASP A 351 4.86 -0.97 -10.12
C ASP A 351 5.14 -2.46 -10.28
N TRP A 352 6.35 -2.83 -10.73
CA TRP A 352 6.79 -4.23 -10.88
C TRP A 352 6.78 -5.01 -9.57
N ARG A 353 6.96 -4.34 -8.44
CA ARG A 353 6.99 -4.92 -7.10
C ARG A 353 5.84 -4.42 -6.25
N THR A 354 4.68 -4.21 -6.88
CA THR A 354 3.48 -3.70 -6.24
C THR A 354 2.31 -4.67 -6.43
N THR A 355 1.58 -4.95 -5.36
CA THR A 355 0.25 -5.55 -5.43
C THR A 355 -0.81 -4.48 -5.19
N ARG A 356 -2.03 -4.72 -5.68
CA ARG A 356 -3.13 -3.76 -5.60
C ARG A 356 -4.36 -4.44 -5.02
N SER A 357 -5.13 -3.71 -4.22
CA SER A 357 -6.47 -4.10 -3.78
C SER A 357 -7.52 -3.08 -4.24
N PRO A 358 -8.77 -3.52 -4.48
CA PRO A 358 -9.82 -2.62 -4.97
C PRO A 358 -10.18 -1.48 -4.00
N GLY A 359 -9.74 -1.56 -2.74
CA GLY A 359 -9.98 -0.55 -1.73
C GLY A 359 -8.96 -0.61 -0.61
N ASP A 360 -9.17 0.24 0.39
CA ASP A 360 -8.41 0.27 1.64
C ASP A 360 -8.55 -1.06 2.38
N SER A 361 -7.44 -1.79 2.54
CA SER A 361 -7.37 -3.06 3.29
C SER A 361 -7.78 -2.93 4.75
N TRP A 362 -7.82 -1.70 5.28
CA TRP A 362 -8.27 -1.39 6.63
C TRP A 362 -9.79 -1.20 6.73
N SER A 363 -10.49 -1.01 5.61
CA SER A 363 -11.94 -0.81 5.61
C SER A 363 -12.66 -2.16 5.65
N ASN A 364 -13.33 -2.44 6.77
CA ASN A 364 -14.24 -3.59 6.89
C ASN A 364 -15.46 -3.46 5.96
N ASP A 365 -15.81 -2.22 5.55
CA ASP A 365 -16.94 -1.94 4.67
C ASP A 365 -16.71 -2.48 3.26
N MET A 366 -15.46 -2.77 2.92
CA MET A 366 -15.07 -3.41 1.68
C MET A 366 -14.53 -4.80 1.98
N LEU A 367 -15.44 -5.73 2.36
CA LEU A 367 -15.14 -7.15 2.54
C LEU A 367 -14.29 -7.75 1.40
N GLN A 368 -14.40 -7.18 0.19
CA GLN A 368 -13.62 -7.58 -0.98
C GLN A 368 -12.23 -6.94 -1.09
N SER A 369 -11.91 -5.82 -0.41
CA SER A 369 -10.60 -5.15 -0.54
C SER A 369 -9.43 -6.09 -0.24
N GLY A 370 -9.43 -6.73 0.94
CA GLY A 370 -8.39 -7.72 1.28
C GLY A 370 -8.54 -9.05 0.53
N MET A 371 -9.74 -9.37 0.03
CA MET A 371 -10.04 -10.65 -0.62
C MET A 371 -9.84 -10.64 -2.14
N ALA A 372 -9.68 -9.48 -2.77
CA ALA A 372 -9.50 -9.30 -4.21
C ALA A 372 -8.18 -8.58 -4.56
N PHE A 373 -7.17 -8.67 -3.69
CA PHE A 373 -5.82 -8.23 -4.05
C PHE A 373 -5.26 -9.04 -5.23
N VAL A 374 -4.59 -8.35 -6.16
CA VAL A 374 -4.02 -8.89 -7.41
C VAL A 374 -2.78 -8.08 -7.82
N SER A 375 -2.01 -8.57 -8.79
CA SER A 375 -0.95 -7.80 -9.43
C SER A 375 -1.52 -6.74 -10.38
N ALA A 376 -0.67 -5.83 -10.88
CA ALA A 376 -1.07 -4.84 -11.89
C ALA A 376 -1.54 -5.47 -13.22
N ASN A 377 -1.28 -6.76 -13.47
CA ASN A 377 -1.65 -7.43 -14.72
C ASN A 377 -3.13 -7.83 -14.79
N TYR A 378 -3.83 -7.85 -13.66
CA TYR A 378 -5.24 -8.26 -13.58
C TYR A 378 -6.15 -7.09 -13.14
N PRO A 379 -6.18 -5.97 -13.89
CA PRO A 379 -6.95 -4.78 -13.52
C PRO A 379 -8.47 -5.02 -13.46
N GLU A 380 -8.97 -6.10 -14.07
CA GLU A 380 -10.39 -6.49 -14.01
C GLU A 380 -10.85 -6.79 -12.59
N SER A 381 -10.03 -7.42 -11.74
CA SER A 381 -10.40 -7.65 -10.34
C SER A 381 -10.54 -6.32 -9.59
N ILE A 382 -9.64 -5.37 -9.88
CA ILE A 382 -9.68 -4.01 -9.32
C ILE A 382 -10.95 -3.28 -9.77
N PHE A 383 -11.25 -3.26 -11.08
CA PHE A 383 -12.42 -2.56 -11.59
C PHE A 383 -13.74 -3.16 -11.12
N ALA A 384 -13.84 -4.50 -11.14
CA ALA A 384 -15.04 -5.22 -10.74
C ALA A 384 -15.45 -4.96 -9.29
N HIS A 385 -14.47 -4.82 -8.39
CA HIS A 385 -14.69 -4.86 -6.94
C HIS A 385 -14.40 -3.55 -6.20
N THR A 386 -13.85 -2.53 -6.88
CA THR A 386 -13.57 -1.22 -6.24
C THR A 386 -14.86 -0.46 -5.92
N ASP A 387 -14.72 0.62 -5.16
CA ASP A 387 -15.79 1.58 -4.89
C ASP A 387 -16.42 2.09 -6.22
N PRO A 388 -17.77 2.17 -6.32
CA PRO A 388 -18.43 2.61 -7.55
C PRO A 388 -17.96 3.97 -8.06
N TYR A 389 -17.65 4.92 -7.17
CA TYR A 389 -17.16 6.23 -7.56
C TYR A 389 -15.72 6.16 -8.09
N ILE A 390 -14.86 5.30 -7.52
CA ILE A 390 -13.50 5.09 -8.04
C ILE A 390 -13.50 4.39 -9.39
N ALA A 391 -14.36 3.37 -9.58
CA ALA A 391 -14.57 2.76 -10.88
C ALA A 391 -15.08 3.78 -11.91
N ARG A 392 -16.03 4.64 -11.52
CA ARG A 392 -16.54 5.74 -12.36
C ARG A 392 -15.41 6.69 -12.78
N VAL A 393 -14.56 7.14 -11.86
CA VAL A 393 -13.43 8.02 -12.18
C VAL A 393 -12.48 7.37 -13.17
N ALA A 394 -12.11 6.10 -12.95
CA ALA A 394 -11.24 5.38 -13.87
C ALA A 394 -11.84 5.23 -15.27
N ALA A 395 -13.15 4.92 -15.36
CA ALA A 395 -13.85 4.80 -16.63
C ALA A 395 -13.97 6.14 -17.38
N ALA A 396 -14.26 7.23 -16.65
CA ALA A 396 -14.36 8.56 -17.20
C ALA A 396 -13.01 9.02 -17.76
N GLU A 397 -11.92 8.86 -17.00
CA GLU A 397 -10.57 9.23 -17.44
C GLU A 397 -10.15 8.46 -18.69
N ALA A 398 -10.38 7.15 -18.73
CA ALA A 398 -10.03 6.29 -19.86
C ALA A 398 -10.75 6.67 -21.16
N THR A 399 -11.96 7.22 -21.04
CA THR A 399 -12.77 7.68 -22.19
C THR A 399 -12.61 9.18 -22.46
N GLY A 400 -11.70 9.86 -21.76
CA GLY A 400 -11.52 11.31 -21.86
C GLY A 400 -12.80 12.09 -21.50
N PHE A 401 -13.58 11.58 -20.55
CA PHE A 401 -14.85 12.09 -20.05
C PHE A 401 -16.00 12.12 -21.06
N LYS A 402 -15.81 11.59 -22.28
CA LYS A 402 -16.86 11.59 -23.32
C LYS A 402 -18.11 10.83 -22.89
N ARG A 403 -17.94 9.76 -22.11
CA ARG A 403 -19.05 8.91 -21.60
C ARG A 403 -19.64 9.41 -20.28
N ASP A 404 -18.99 10.37 -19.64
CA ASP A 404 -19.38 10.97 -18.35
C ASP A 404 -19.04 12.48 -18.32
N PRO A 405 -19.76 13.29 -19.13
CA PRO A 405 -19.49 14.72 -19.22
C PRO A 405 -19.78 15.46 -17.91
N VAL A 406 -20.67 14.93 -17.07
CA VAL A 406 -20.98 15.50 -15.76
C VAL A 406 -19.77 15.43 -14.84
N LEU A 407 -19.10 14.27 -14.77
CA LEU A 407 -17.86 14.17 -14.00
C LEU A 407 -16.75 15.02 -14.63
N GLY A 408 -16.65 15.04 -15.97
CA GLY A 408 -15.69 15.89 -16.68
C GLY A 408 -15.81 17.38 -16.33
N ALA A 409 -17.03 17.91 -16.36
CA ALA A 409 -17.31 19.29 -15.96
C ALA A 409 -16.93 19.55 -14.49
N LYS A 410 -17.19 18.60 -13.59
CA LYS A 410 -16.76 18.70 -12.19
C LYS A 410 -15.23 18.73 -12.06
N VAL A 411 -14.51 17.87 -12.79
CA VAL A 411 -13.03 17.88 -12.80
C VAL A 411 -12.51 19.20 -13.33
N GLU A 412 -13.10 19.75 -14.38
CA GLU A 412 -12.70 21.04 -14.95
C GLU A 412 -12.95 22.19 -13.97
N GLU A 413 -14.14 22.27 -13.38
CA GLU A 413 -14.54 23.31 -12.42
C GLU A 413 -13.64 23.31 -11.17
N GLN A 414 -13.37 22.13 -10.61
CA GLN A 414 -12.57 21.96 -9.39
C GLN A 414 -11.06 21.89 -9.71
N GLY A 415 -10.72 21.74 -10.99
CA GLY A 415 -9.40 21.40 -11.52
C GLY A 415 -8.83 20.07 -11.00
N GLY A 416 -9.68 19.17 -10.49
CA GLY A 416 -9.30 17.89 -9.94
C GLY A 416 -10.38 17.34 -9.00
N LEU A 417 -10.17 16.13 -8.52
CA LEU A 417 -11.07 15.43 -7.61
C LEU A 417 -10.36 15.15 -6.30
N ASP A 418 -11.03 15.45 -5.20
CA ASP A 418 -10.76 14.82 -3.91
C ASP A 418 -11.64 13.58 -3.81
N VAL A 419 -11.00 12.42 -3.75
CA VAL A 419 -11.68 11.14 -3.59
C VAL A 419 -11.33 10.57 -2.23
N TYR A 420 -12.36 10.19 -1.49
CA TYR A 420 -12.18 9.63 -0.15
C TYR A 420 -11.66 8.20 -0.19
N ASN A 421 -12.21 7.39 -1.10
CA ASN A 421 -11.80 6.01 -1.35
C ASN A 421 -10.67 5.96 -2.40
N TYR A 422 -9.93 4.86 -2.44
CA TYR A 422 -8.80 4.70 -3.35
C TYR A 422 -8.52 3.22 -3.60
N ILE A 423 -7.85 2.92 -4.71
CA ILE A 423 -7.26 1.59 -4.97
C ILE A 423 -5.96 1.54 -4.17
N GLU A 424 -5.91 0.75 -3.11
CA GLU A 424 -4.68 0.60 -2.32
C GLU A 424 -3.63 -0.16 -3.13
N ALA A 425 -2.38 0.24 -2.94
CA ALA A 425 -1.21 -0.42 -3.48
C ALA A 425 -0.23 -0.75 -2.35
N GLN A 426 0.28 -1.98 -2.34
CA GLN A 426 1.32 -2.44 -1.43
C GLN A 426 2.64 -2.57 -2.19
N ILE A 427 3.62 -1.76 -1.82
CA ILE A 427 4.95 -1.76 -2.42
C ILE A 427 5.85 -2.69 -1.61
N HIS A 428 6.42 -3.69 -2.27
CA HIS A 428 7.27 -4.72 -1.67
C HIS A 428 8.74 -4.35 -1.81
N GLY A 429 9.55 -4.52 -0.75
CA GLY A 429 10.97 -4.14 -0.72
C GLY A 429 11.23 -2.71 -0.25
N ASP A 430 12.50 -2.28 -0.31
CA ASP A 430 12.91 -0.95 0.17
C ASP A 430 12.45 0.18 -0.76
N LEU A 431 12.19 1.36 -0.21
CA LEU A 431 11.97 2.59 -0.99
C LEU A 431 12.98 3.64 -0.53
N SER A 432 13.44 4.46 -1.46
CA SER A 432 14.45 5.49 -1.24
C SER A 432 14.11 6.77 -2.00
N TRP A 433 14.88 7.83 -1.74
CA TRP A 433 14.79 9.08 -2.52
C TRP A 433 15.10 8.90 -4.01
N HIS A 434 15.81 7.85 -4.41
CA HIS A 434 16.01 7.51 -5.83
C HIS A 434 14.74 6.95 -6.49
N ASP A 435 13.76 6.47 -5.73
CA ASP A 435 12.51 5.91 -6.26
C ASP A 435 11.42 6.98 -6.45
N VAL A 436 11.68 8.20 -5.99
CA VAL A 436 10.76 9.33 -6.12
C VAL A 436 10.83 9.89 -7.54
N ASP A 437 9.66 10.18 -8.12
CA ASP A 437 9.52 10.86 -9.40
C ASP A 437 9.15 12.34 -9.20
N VAL A 438 8.02 12.59 -8.53
CA VAL A 438 7.49 13.93 -8.29
C VAL A 438 6.98 14.03 -6.86
N ILE A 439 7.25 15.17 -6.21
CA ILE A 439 6.65 15.54 -4.94
C ILE A 439 5.74 16.74 -5.16
N VAL A 440 4.44 16.60 -4.85
CA VAL A 440 3.47 17.69 -4.91
C VAL A 440 3.13 18.14 -3.50
N LEU A 441 3.34 19.42 -3.19
CA LEU A 441 3.07 20.00 -1.88
C LEU A 441 1.77 20.82 -1.92
N ASN A 442 0.66 20.20 -1.56
CA ASN A 442 -0.62 20.88 -1.41
C ASN A 442 -0.63 21.70 -0.10
N HIS A 443 -1.54 22.66 -0.01
CA HIS A 443 -1.70 23.53 1.17
C HIS A 443 -3.17 23.72 1.50
N GLY A 444 -3.54 24.06 2.74
CA GLY A 444 -4.95 24.16 3.16
C GLY A 444 -5.19 23.52 4.53
N LYS A 445 -6.46 23.24 4.81
CA LYS A 445 -6.90 22.62 6.06
C LYS A 445 -7.24 21.16 5.81
N TYR A 446 -6.53 20.26 6.44
CA TYR A 446 -6.70 18.82 6.27
C TYR A 446 -7.34 18.23 7.52
N GLY A 447 -8.35 17.39 7.33
CA GLY A 447 -8.86 16.57 8.41
C GLY A 447 -7.85 15.51 8.81
N GLY A 448 -7.68 15.30 10.11
CA GLY A 448 -6.96 14.17 10.70
C GLY A 448 -7.83 13.54 11.79
N ILE A 449 -7.49 12.32 12.20
CA ILE A 449 -8.19 11.61 13.29
C ILE A 449 -8.15 12.42 14.59
N SER A 450 -7.07 13.19 14.79
CA SER A 450 -6.84 14.02 15.98
C SER A 450 -7.23 15.50 15.83
N GLY A 451 -7.81 15.88 14.68
CA GLY A 451 -8.23 17.26 14.41
C GLY A 451 -7.68 17.81 13.10
N THR A 452 -7.87 19.12 12.89
CA THR A 452 -7.47 19.80 11.65
C THR A 452 -5.97 20.14 11.67
N ILE A 453 -5.25 19.75 10.62
CA ILE A 453 -3.88 20.19 10.34
C ILE A 453 -3.93 21.27 9.26
N GLU A 454 -3.45 22.47 9.57
CA GLU A 454 -3.33 23.57 8.60
C GLU A 454 -1.90 23.64 8.06
N VAL A 455 -1.75 23.54 6.74
CA VAL A 455 -0.49 23.73 6.01
C VAL A 455 -0.63 24.98 5.17
N THR A 456 0.15 26.01 5.46
CA THR A 456 0.05 27.27 4.70
C THR A 456 0.79 27.16 3.36
N LEU A 457 0.48 28.06 2.42
CA LEU A 457 1.26 28.19 1.17
C LEU A 457 2.73 28.54 1.45
N ALA A 458 3.00 29.26 2.55
CA ALA A 458 4.36 29.59 2.95
C ALA A 458 5.13 28.34 3.41
N ASP A 459 4.47 27.45 4.17
CA ASP A 459 5.05 26.17 4.60
C ASP A 459 5.36 25.29 3.38
N ALA A 460 4.40 25.12 2.47
CA ALA A 460 4.61 24.36 1.24
C ALA A 460 5.78 24.91 0.40
N LYS A 461 5.92 26.24 0.28
CA LYS A 461 7.06 26.86 -0.42
C LYS A 461 8.40 26.66 0.30
N LYS A 462 8.40 26.69 1.63
CA LYS A 462 9.59 26.44 2.45
C LYS A 462 10.06 25.00 2.26
N ASP A 463 9.14 24.04 2.35
CA ASP A 463 9.42 22.62 2.16
C ASP A 463 9.85 22.32 0.71
N ALA A 464 9.25 23.00 -0.28
CA ALA A 464 9.68 22.89 -1.67
C ALA A 464 11.14 23.31 -1.86
N ALA A 465 11.51 24.49 -1.34
CA ALA A 465 12.89 24.98 -1.42
C ALA A 465 13.87 24.04 -0.72
N LYS A 466 13.47 23.45 0.41
CA LYS A 466 14.27 22.48 1.15
C LYS A 466 14.48 21.19 0.34
N LEU A 467 13.42 20.62 -0.21
CA LEU A 467 13.47 19.40 -1.02
C LEU A 467 14.26 19.58 -2.32
N MET A 468 14.10 20.71 -3.02
CA MET A 468 14.86 21.00 -4.23
C MET A 468 16.36 21.08 -3.96
N ARG A 469 16.76 21.77 -2.87
CA ARG A 469 18.17 21.82 -2.46
C ARG A 469 18.70 20.44 -2.09
N PHE A 470 17.92 19.67 -1.31
CA PHE A 470 18.29 18.30 -0.94
C PHE A 470 18.48 17.39 -2.16
N ALA A 471 17.60 17.50 -3.16
CA ALA A 471 17.72 16.78 -4.41
C ALA A 471 19.01 17.12 -5.16
N GLU A 472 19.34 18.41 -5.25
CA GLU A 472 20.57 18.89 -5.89
C GLU A 472 21.83 18.42 -5.15
N GLU A 473 21.88 18.58 -3.83
CA GLU A 473 23.03 18.21 -2.98
C GLU A 473 23.34 16.71 -3.02
N ASN A 474 22.32 15.85 -3.20
CA ASN A 474 22.46 14.39 -3.18
C ASN A 474 22.33 13.74 -4.57
N GLY A 475 22.18 14.54 -5.63
CA GLY A 475 22.03 14.02 -7.00
C GLY A 475 20.74 13.22 -7.24
N TYR A 476 19.67 13.49 -6.49
CA TYR A 476 18.37 12.89 -6.73
C TYR A 476 17.68 13.51 -7.96
N GLY A 477 16.96 12.66 -8.70
CA GLY A 477 16.35 13.04 -9.98
C GLY A 477 14.88 13.46 -9.91
N PHE A 478 14.31 13.61 -8.71
CA PHE A 478 12.91 13.96 -8.54
C PHE A 478 12.67 15.47 -8.74
N THR A 479 11.41 15.82 -9.01
CA THR A 479 10.97 17.22 -9.08
C THR A 479 10.02 17.56 -7.93
N VAL A 480 9.89 18.85 -7.63
CA VAL A 480 9.00 19.34 -6.58
C VAL A 480 8.06 20.39 -7.15
N GLU A 481 6.77 20.21 -6.90
CA GLU A 481 5.70 21.07 -7.39
C GLU A 481 4.91 21.65 -6.21
N ILE A 482 4.53 22.92 -6.32
CA ILE A 482 3.53 23.50 -5.42
C ILE A 482 2.16 23.07 -5.94
N GLY A 483 1.46 22.31 -5.12
CA GLY A 483 0.14 21.80 -5.41
C GLY A 483 -0.97 22.82 -5.20
N ARG A 484 -2.17 22.32 -4.98
CA ARG A 484 -3.40 23.11 -4.88
C ARG A 484 -3.76 23.45 -3.43
N LYS A 485 -4.67 24.40 -3.30
CA LYS A 485 -5.36 24.64 -2.03
C LYS A 485 -6.39 23.53 -1.80
N PHE A 486 -6.24 22.77 -0.74
CA PHE A 486 -7.22 21.81 -0.26
C PHE A 486 -8.31 22.54 0.55
N HIS A 487 -9.57 22.20 0.27
CA HIS A 487 -10.76 22.87 0.80
C HIS A 487 -11.66 21.95 1.65
N GLY A 488 -11.14 20.77 2.03
CA GLY A 488 -11.93 19.71 2.68
C GLY A 488 -12.24 19.92 4.16
#